data_AF-A0A3N0ZER4-F1
#
_entry.id   AF-A0A3N0ZER4-F1
#
_cell.length_a   1.000
_cell.length_b   1.000
_cell.length_c   1.000
_cell.angle_alpha   90.00
_cell.angle_beta   90.00
_cell.angle_gamma   90.00
#
_symmetry.space_group_name_H-M   'P 1'
#
loop_
_entity.id
_entity.type
_entity.pdbx_description
1 polymer ?
#
loop_
_entity_poly.entity_id
_entity_poly.type
_entity_poly.pdbx_seq_one_letter_code
_entity_poly.pdbx_strand_id
1 'polypeptide(L)'
;MKRIFIILGIILGFLIVLNSYSDAQLKTVVSVTGSVFNANTKDPIRINYQLQDNTGKVIRRGKTNASQNGYYFITGLKPGENYKLVFEGDENYFTAEFPINIPNTEQYQEYSKDYQIVPKYKGVELAQKVPVFEPNKTKLRGGADFFLDDFMKTLQENKNIKFKIVAYADNNGDEVINEALSKARCKALYDYFVSKGISQDRISTEPKNSTDPKNPPPKEKRAKGKRYIGSVYYVIDQF
;
A
#
# COMPACT_ATOMS: atom_id res chain seq x y z
N MET A 1 -42.40 47.32 -45.55
CA MET A 1 -41.32 47.37 -44.53
C MET A 1 -41.49 46.43 -43.31
N LYS A 2 -42.59 45.68 -43.15
CA LYS A 2 -42.81 44.79 -41.97
C LYS A 2 -42.43 43.31 -42.14
N ARG A 3 -42.07 42.84 -43.35
CA ARG A 3 -41.77 41.41 -43.61
C ARG A 3 -40.29 41.01 -43.53
N ILE A 4 -39.36 41.98 -43.52
CA ILE A 4 -37.91 41.73 -43.45
C ILE A 4 -37.43 41.51 -42.00
N PHE A 5 -38.13 42.04 -41.00
CA PHE A 5 -37.76 41.88 -39.58
C PHE A 5 -38.09 40.50 -38.99
N ILE A 6 -39.01 39.75 -39.60
CA ILE A 6 -39.42 38.43 -39.09
C ILE A 6 -38.39 37.35 -39.45
N ILE A 7 -37.67 37.51 -40.57
CA ILE A 7 -36.69 36.52 -41.03
C ILE A 7 -35.36 36.66 -40.25
N LEU A 8 -34.99 37.86 -39.80
CA LEU A 8 -33.80 38.07 -38.95
C LEU A 8 -33.95 37.46 -37.55
N GLY A 9 -35.16 37.48 -36.97
CA GLY A 9 -35.41 36.93 -35.63
C GLY A 9 -35.31 35.39 -35.56
N ILE A 10 -35.66 34.70 -36.65
CA ILE A 10 -35.62 33.24 -36.72
C ILE A 10 -34.17 32.74 -36.92
N ILE A 11 -33.35 33.47 -37.68
CA ILE A 11 -31.92 33.14 -37.86
C ILE A 11 -31.14 33.40 -36.55
N LEU A 12 -31.47 34.46 -35.81
CA LEU A 12 -30.84 34.75 -34.52
C LEU A 12 -31.25 33.74 -33.43
N GLY A 13 -32.51 33.29 -33.43
CA GLY A 13 -32.97 32.21 -32.55
C GLY A 13 -32.29 30.87 -32.83
N PHE A 14 -32.04 30.53 -34.11
CA PHE A 14 -31.35 29.30 -34.49
C PHE A 14 -29.86 29.32 -34.13
N LEU A 15 -29.21 30.49 -34.19
CA LEU A 15 -27.82 30.70 -33.73
C LEU A 15 -27.66 30.63 -32.21
N ILE A 16 -28.66 31.06 -31.44
CA ILE A 16 -28.65 30.97 -29.96
C ILE A 16 -28.88 29.53 -29.50
N VAL A 17 -29.73 28.76 -30.21
CA VAL A 17 -29.96 27.34 -29.89
C VAL A 17 -28.71 26.50 -30.22
N LEU A 18 -27.95 26.79 -31.28
CA LEU A 18 -26.70 26.08 -31.57
C LEU A 18 -25.57 26.35 -30.58
N ASN A 19 -25.51 27.54 -29.96
CA ASN A 19 -24.53 27.83 -28.91
C ASN A 19 -24.86 27.15 -27.57
N SER A 20 -26.12 26.73 -27.37
CA SER A 20 -26.56 26.06 -26.13
C SER A 20 -26.26 24.55 -26.12
N TYR A 21 -25.83 23.98 -27.25
CA TYR A 21 -25.51 22.55 -27.39
C TYR A 21 -24.00 22.24 -27.31
N SER A 22 -23.15 23.24 -27.10
CA SER A 22 -21.68 23.09 -27.17
C SER A 22 -20.94 23.28 -25.83
N ASP A 23 -21.62 23.12 -24.69
CA ASP A 23 -20.98 23.15 -23.37
C ASP A 23 -21.29 21.91 -22.51
N ALA A 24 -21.48 20.76 -23.16
CA ALA A 24 -21.02 19.52 -22.54
C ALA A 24 -19.49 19.54 -22.61
N GLN A 25 -18.84 20.38 -21.78
CA GLN A 25 -17.40 20.28 -21.53
C GLN A 25 -17.14 18.82 -21.19
N LEU A 26 -16.56 18.08 -22.13
CA LEU A 26 -16.04 16.74 -21.89
C LEU A 26 -14.97 16.94 -20.81
N LYS A 27 -15.36 16.78 -19.54
CA LYS A 27 -14.38 16.78 -18.45
C LYS A 27 -13.43 15.66 -18.78
N THR A 28 -12.19 16.02 -19.04
CA THR A 28 -11.11 15.08 -19.22
C THR A 28 -11.13 14.10 -18.06
N VAL A 29 -11.15 12.82 -18.40
CA VAL A 29 -11.10 11.73 -17.42
C VAL A 29 -9.81 10.96 -17.58
N VAL A 30 -9.34 10.44 -16.45
CA VAL A 30 -8.22 9.53 -16.38
C VAL A 30 -8.73 8.13 -16.04
N SER A 31 -8.05 7.13 -16.58
CA SER A 31 -8.24 5.73 -16.21
C SER A 31 -6.99 5.19 -15.51
N VAL A 32 -7.19 4.26 -14.59
CA VAL A 32 -6.13 3.48 -13.94
C VAL A 32 -6.42 2.01 -14.14
N THR A 33 -5.43 1.26 -14.59
CA THR A 33 -5.53 -0.14 -14.97
C THR A 33 -4.36 -0.92 -14.42
N GLY A 34 -4.44 -2.25 -14.45
CA GLY A 34 -3.33 -3.10 -14.09
C GLY A 34 -3.80 -4.45 -13.60
N SER A 35 -2.91 -5.16 -12.93
CA SER A 35 -3.13 -6.50 -12.42
C SER A 35 -2.87 -6.57 -10.92
N VAL A 36 -3.58 -7.47 -10.25
CA VAL A 36 -3.44 -7.70 -8.82
C VAL A 36 -2.98 -9.13 -8.58
N PHE A 37 -1.91 -9.27 -7.80
CA PHE A 37 -1.23 -10.53 -7.57
C PHE A 37 -1.10 -10.87 -6.09
N ASN A 38 -0.96 -12.16 -5.82
CA ASN A 38 -0.50 -12.66 -4.53
C ASN A 38 0.95 -12.19 -4.32
N ALA A 39 1.22 -11.52 -3.20
CA ALA A 39 2.55 -10.99 -2.90
C ALA A 39 3.64 -12.08 -2.85
N ASN A 40 3.28 -13.32 -2.52
CA ASN A 40 4.22 -14.43 -2.35
C ASN A 40 4.35 -15.26 -3.62
N THR A 41 3.24 -15.79 -4.13
CA THR A 41 3.27 -16.72 -5.27
C THR A 41 3.33 -16.02 -6.62
N LYS A 42 3.00 -14.72 -6.66
CA LYS A 42 2.81 -13.92 -7.87
C LYS A 42 1.64 -14.36 -8.75
N ASP A 43 0.81 -15.29 -8.28
CA ASP A 43 -0.40 -15.69 -8.98
C ASP A 43 -1.41 -14.54 -9.03
N PRO A 44 -2.18 -14.41 -10.11
CA PRO A 44 -3.24 -13.42 -10.21
C PRO A 44 -4.35 -13.71 -9.20
N ILE A 45 -4.90 -12.66 -8.59
CA ILE A 45 -5.94 -12.81 -7.55
C ILE A 45 -7.27 -12.22 -7.98
N ARG A 46 -8.36 -12.82 -7.51
CA ARG A 46 -9.74 -12.34 -7.66
C ARG A 46 -10.23 -11.78 -6.33
N ILE A 47 -10.11 -10.48 -6.14
CA ILE A 47 -10.42 -9.78 -4.88
C ILE A 47 -11.36 -8.59 -5.15
N ASN A 48 -12.21 -8.26 -4.18
CA ASN A 48 -13.06 -7.07 -4.26
C ASN A 48 -12.22 -5.82 -4.00
N TYR A 49 -12.59 -4.71 -4.63
CA TYR A 49 -12.00 -3.41 -4.35
C TYR A 49 -13.05 -2.31 -4.28
N GLN A 50 -12.71 -1.26 -3.54
CA GLN A 50 -13.44 -0.01 -3.51
C GLN A 50 -12.49 1.17 -3.77
N LEU A 51 -12.99 2.15 -4.52
CA LEU A 51 -12.30 3.42 -4.75
C LEU A 51 -12.97 4.49 -3.89
N GLN A 52 -12.18 5.17 -3.07
CA GLN A 52 -12.61 6.28 -2.24
C GLN A 52 -12.01 7.59 -2.75
N ASP A 53 -12.77 8.68 -2.66
CA ASP A 53 -12.25 10.04 -2.88
C ASP A 53 -11.49 10.57 -1.65
N ASN A 54 -11.00 11.81 -1.73
CA ASN A 54 -10.28 12.48 -0.64
C ASN A 54 -11.10 12.68 0.65
N THR A 55 -12.42 12.55 0.60
CA THR A 55 -13.31 12.60 1.78
C THR A 55 -13.54 11.23 2.42
N GLY A 56 -13.02 10.16 1.82
CA GLY A 56 -13.27 8.78 2.22
C GLY A 56 -14.59 8.22 1.68
N LYS A 57 -15.32 8.98 0.86
CA LYS A 57 -16.56 8.49 0.25
C LYS A 57 -16.22 7.46 -0.81
N VAL A 58 -16.87 6.29 -0.72
CA VAL A 58 -16.78 5.25 -1.76
C VAL A 58 -17.49 5.71 -3.02
N ILE A 59 -16.74 5.90 -4.11
CA ILE A 59 -17.25 6.35 -5.40
C ILE A 59 -17.35 5.22 -6.42
N ARG A 60 -16.67 4.09 -6.19
CA ARG A 60 -16.75 2.90 -7.05
C ARG A 60 -16.45 1.63 -6.27
N ARG A 61 -17.06 0.52 -6.68
CA ARG A 61 -16.70 -0.83 -6.26
C ARG A 61 -16.47 -1.71 -7.48
N GLY A 62 -15.66 -2.74 -7.32
CA GLY A 62 -15.40 -3.72 -8.38
C GLY A 62 -14.75 -4.98 -7.83
N LYS A 63 -14.39 -5.86 -8.75
CA LYS A 63 -13.67 -7.11 -8.45
C LYS A 63 -12.64 -7.35 -9.53
N THR A 64 -11.44 -7.78 -9.15
CA THR A 64 -10.39 -8.14 -10.11
C THR A 64 -10.73 -9.45 -10.82
N ASN A 65 -10.17 -9.66 -12.01
CA ASN A 65 -10.42 -10.87 -12.81
C ASN A 65 -9.18 -11.77 -12.88
N ALA A 66 -9.10 -12.79 -12.01
CA ALA A 66 -7.98 -13.72 -11.98
C ALA A 66 -7.76 -14.46 -13.32
N SER A 67 -8.83 -14.82 -14.05
CA SER A 67 -8.72 -15.47 -15.37
C SER A 67 -8.12 -14.55 -16.44
N GLN A 68 -8.15 -13.23 -16.21
CA GLN A 68 -7.47 -12.22 -17.02
C GLN A 68 -6.26 -11.66 -16.24
N ASN A 69 -5.44 -12.55 -15.67
CA ASN A 69 -4.22 -12.16 -14.98
C ASN A 69 -4.42 -11.19 -13.79
N GLY A 70 -5.57 -11.24 -13.13
CA GLY A 70 -5.87 -10.38 -11.98
C GLY A 70 -6.26 -8.95 -12.37
N TYR A 71 -6.68 -8.75 -13.61
CA TYR A 71 -6.94 -7.43 -14.19
C TYR A 71 -8.01 -6.63 -13.44
N TYR A 72 -7.80 -5.31 -13.37
CA TYR A 72 -8.78 -4.32 -12.94
C TYR A 72 -8.78 -3.09 -13.87
N PHE A 73 -9.94 -2.43 -13.98
CA PHE A 73 -10.09 -1.21 -14.77
C PHE A 73 -10.95 -0.18 -14.05
N ILE A 74 -10.36 0.98 -13.77
CA ILE A 74 -11.01 2.11 -13.12
C ILE A 74 -10.99 3.27 -14.08
N THR A 75 -12.16 3.83 -14.36
CA THR A 75 -12.37 4.93 -15.30
C THR A 75 -13.10 6.09 -14.63
N GLY A 76 -13.03 7.28 -15.23
CA GLY A 76 -13.78 8.44 -14.76
C GLY A 76 -13.10 9.20 -13.62
N LEU A 77 -11.78 9.04 -13.46
CA LEU A 77 -11.02 9.78 -12.45
C LEU A 77 -10.79 11.21 -12.94
N LYS A 78 -10.88 12.17 -12.03
CA LYS A 78 -10.71 13.59 -12.35
C LYS A 78 -9.22 13.94 -12.29
N PRO A 79 -8.68 14.67 -13.29
CA PRO A 79 -7.33 15.21 -13.25
C PRO A 79 -7.08 16.06 -12.00
N GLY A 80 -5.89 15.95 -11.42
CA GLY A 80 -5.48 16.70 -10.24
C GLY A 80 -6.06 16.21 -8.90
N GLU A 81 -6.97 15.22 -8.91
CA GLU A 81 -7.56 14.67 -7.70
C GLU A 81 -6.78 13.48 -7.12
N ASN A 82 -6.97 13.24 -5.83
CA ASN A 82 -6.40 12.10 -5.11
C ASN A 82 -7.49 11.12 -4.70
N TYR A 83 -7.18 9.84 -4.83
CA TYR A 83 -8.06 8.73 -4.50
C TYR A 83 -7.33 7.71 -3.64
N LYS A 84 -8.11 6.82 -3.03
CA LYS A 84 -7.62 5.66 -2.31
C LYS A 84 -8.28 4.40 -2.85
N LEU A 85 -7.47 3.47 -3.33
CA LEU A 85 -7.91 2.15 -3.75
C LEU A 85 -7.73 1.17 -2.60
N VAL A 86 -8.83 0.55 -2.17
CA VAL A 86 -8.85 -0.40 -1.06
C VAL A 86 -9.25 -1.76 -1.59
N PHE A 87 -8.38 -2.76 -1.41
CA PHE A 87 -8.68 -4.17 -1.65
C PHE A 87 -9.09 -4.81 -0.33
N GLU A 88 -10.27 -5.43 -0.29
CA GLU A 88 -10.87 -5.91 0.95
C GLU A 88 -11.90 -7.02 0.72
N GLY A 89 -12.42 -7.59 1.82
CA GLY A 89 -13.56 -8.51 1.80
C GLY A 89 -13.24 -9.93 1.34
N ASP A 90 -11.96 -10.29 1.24
CA ASP A 90 -11.51 -11.68 1.04
C ASP A 90 -10.90 -12.21 2.33
N GLU A 91 -11.26 -13.43 2.73
CA GLU A 91 -10.76 -14.06 3.95
C GLU A 91 -9.31 -14.54 3.84
N ASN A 92 -8.83 -14.75 2.62
CA ASN A 92 -7.50 -15.29 2.32
C ASN A 92 -6.45 -14.20 2.13
N TYR A 93 -6.83 -12.92 2.20
CA TYR A 93 -5.93 -11.80 1.96
C TYR A 93 -6.11 -10.71 3.02
N PHE A 94 -5.03 -9.98 3.29
CA PHE A 94 -5.11 -8.78 4.09
C PHE A 94 -5.85 -7.67 3.34
N THR A 95 -6.55 -6.83 4.10
CA THR A 95 -6.99 -5.53 3.56
C THR A 95 -5.75 -4.71 3.20
N ALA A 96 -5.79 -4.05 2.05
CA ALA A 96 -4.67 -3.25 1.56
C ALA A 96 -5.18 -1.96 0.93
N GLU A 97 -4.59 -0.84 1.34
CA GLU A 97 -4.96 0.49 0.84
C GLU A 97 -3.79 1.12 0.06
N PHE A 98 -4.09 1.66 -1.12
CA PHE A 98 -3.10 2.30 -1.98
C PHE A 98 -3.56 3.71 -2.39
N PRO A 99 -2.74 4.75 -2.18
CA PRO A 99 -3.02 6.07 -2.71
C PRO A 99 -2.87 6.06 -4.24
N ILE A 100 -3.77 6.77 -4.90
CA ILE A 100 -3.76 7.05 -6.34
C ILE A 100 -3.82 8.57 -6.50
N ASN A 101 -2.70 9.16 -6.92
CA ASN A 101 -2.60 10.58 -7.19
C ASN A 101 -2.69 10.77 -8.69
N ILE A 102 -3.70 11.50 -9.16
CA ILE A 102 -3.90 11.73 -10.60
C ILE A 102 -3.25 13.05 -10.98
N PRO A 103 -2.26 13.05 -11.89
CA PRO A 103 -1.67 14.28 -12.41
C PRO A 103 -2.73 15.18 -13.07
N ASN A 104 -2.50 16.49 -13.03
CA ASN A 104 -3.34 17.40 -13.81
C ASN A 104 -3.07 17.20 -15.31
N THR A 105 -4.12 17.04 -16.11
CA THR A 105 -4.06 16.77 -17.55
C THR A 105 -5.33 17.28 -18.22
N GLU A 106 -5.17 17.85 -19.41
CA GLU A 106 -6.28 18.27 -20.27
C GLU A 106 -6.70 17.18 -21.26
N GLN A 107 -5.91 16.11 -21.39
CA GLN A 107 -6.19 14.98 -22.27
C GLN A 107 -6.47 13.69 -21.49
N TYR A 108 -7.25 12.79 -22.11
CA TYR A 108 -7.45 11.44 -21.58
C TYR A 108 -6.10 10.75 -21.40
N GLN A 109 -5.87 10.19 -20.22
CA GLN A 109 -4.69 9.40 -19.92
C GLN A 109 -5.09 8.09 -19.25
N GLU A 110 -4.30 7.07 -19.49
CA GLU A 110 -4.42 5.77 -18.85
C GLU A 110 -3.11 5.44 -18.14
N TYR A 111 -3.18 5.20 -16.83
CA TYR A 111 -2.03 4.80 -16.03
C TYR A 111 -2.12 3.32 -15.67
N SER A 112 -1.08 2.56 -16.01
CA SER A 112 -0.94 1.17 -15.58
C SER A 112 -0.21 1.09 -14.24
N LYS A 113 -0.79 0.36 -13.29
CA LYS A 113 -0.20 0.12 -11.98
C LYS A 113 -0.65 -1.24 -11.42
N ASP A 114 0.32 -2.09 -11.15
CA ASP A 114 0.07 -3.40 -10.54
C ASP A 114 0.14 -3.33 -9.02
N TYR A 115 -0.61 -4.22 -8.37
CA TYR A 115 -0.65 -4.33 -6.92
C TYR A 115 -0.36 -5.75 -6.45
N GLN A 116 0.29 -5.85 -5.30
CA GLN A 116 0.56 -7.12 -4.64
C GLN A 116 -0.13 -7.12 -3.28
N ILE A 117 -0.98 -8.13 -3.05
CA ILE A 117 -1.73 -8.27 -1.81
C ILE A 117 -1.18 -9.44 -1.03
N VAL A 118 -0.95 -9.20 0.26
CA VAL A 118 -0.41 -10.19 1.17
C VAL A 118 -1.48 -11.23 1.49
N PRO A 119 -1.20 -12.54 1.32
CA PRO A 119 -2.12 -13.59 1.73
C PRO A 119 -2.19 -13.73 3.25
N LYS A 120 -3.34 -14.15 3.75
CA LYS A 120 -3.71 -14.24 5.15
C LYS A 120 -3.71 -15.72 5.59
N TYR A 121 -2.57 -16.23 6.04
CA TYR A 121 -2.44 -17.57 6.61
C TYR A 121 -1.39 -17.60 7.72
N LYS A 122 -1.44 -18.65 8.57
CA LYS A 122 -0.48 -18.83 9.68
C LYS A 122 0.93 -19.09 9.14
N GLY A 123 1.89 -18.34 9.64
CA GLY A 123 3.29 -18.40 9.24
C GLY A 123 3.65 -17.45 8.09
N VAL A 124 2.71 -16.63 7.60
CA VAL A 124 3.08 -15.58 6.64
C VAL A 124 4.04 -14.61 7.32
N GLU A 125 5.18 -14.35 6.66
CA GLU A 125 6.22 -13.46 7.16
C GLU A 125 6.15 -12.12 6.43
N LEU A 126 6.05 -11.04 7.21
CA LEU A 126 6.05 -9.68 6.71
C LEU A 126 7.38 -9.02 7.03
N ALA A 127 8.19 -8.80 6.00
CA ALA A 127 9.49 -8.16 6.17
C ALA A 127 9.35 -6.66 6.43
N GLN A 128 10.07 -6.16 7.43
CA GLN A 128 10.26 -4.73 7.64
C GLN A 128 11.12 -4.16 6.51
N LYS A 129 10.48 -3.53 5.52
CA LYS A 129 11.12 -3.07 4.26
C LYS A 129 12.30 -2.12 4.48
N VAL A 130 12.16 -1.22 5.45
CA VAL A 130 13.19 -0.23 5.79
C VAL A 130 13.67 -0.50 7.22
N PRO A 131 14.98 -0.69 7.45
CA PRO A 131 15.52 -0.94 8.78
C PRO A 131 15.11 0.17 9.77
N VAL A 132 14.65 -0.24 10.95
CA VAL A 132 14.21 0.67 12.02
C VAL A 132 15.24 0.83 13.14
N PHE A 133 16.35 0.11 13.02
CA PHE A 133 17.50 0.20 13.91
C PHE A 133 18.73 0.67 13.13
N GLU A 134 19.70 1.20 13.87
CA GLU A 134 21.05 1.38 13.36
C GLU A 134 21.92 0.16 13.69
N PRO A 135 23.06 -0.02 12.99
CA PRO A 135 23.99 -1.12 13.25
C PRO A 135 24.44 -1.14 14.72
N ASN A 136 24.35 -2.30 15.37
CA ASN A 136 24.66 -2.52 16.78
C ASN A 136 23.89 -1.61 17.76
N LYS A 137 22.74 -1.06 17.34
CA LYS A 137 21.83 -0.29 18.20
C LYS A 137 20.53 -1.04 18.44
N THR A 138 19.99 -0.85 19.64
CA THR A 138 18.73 -1.44 20.11
C THR A 138 17.61 -0.43 20.21
N LYS A 139 17.93 0.87 20.20
CA LYS A 139 16.95 1.95 20.17
C LYS A 139 16.43 2.11 18.74
N LEU A 140 15.12 2.23 18.58
CA LEU A 140 14.51 2.63 17.32
C LEU A 140 15.07 3.97 16.87
N ARG A 141 15.49 4.05 15.61
CA ARG A 141 16.05 5.29 15.05
C ARG A 141 14.96 6.37 14.95
N GLY A 142 15.38 7.63 14.85
CA GLY A 142 14.45 8.73 14.60
C GLY A 142 13.67 8.50 13.31
N GLY A 143 12.35 8.73 13.33
CA GLY A 143 11.47 8.46 12.19
C GLY A 143 11.15 6.97 11.96
N ALA A 144 11.54 6.07 12.86
CA ALA A 144 11.19 4.64 12.77
C ALA A 144 9.68 4.42 12.72
N ASP A 145 8.91 5.27 13.42
CA ASP A 145 7.45 5.27 13.44
C ASP A 145 6.84 5.36 12.03
N PHE A 146 7.40 6.19 11.15
CA PHE A 146 6.94 6.27 9.76
C PHE A 146 7.08 4.92 9.03
N PHE A 147 8.16 4.17 9.29
CA PHE A 147 8.40 2.87 8.66
C PHE A 147 7.62 1.72 9.32
N LEU A 148 7.13 1.91 10.55
CA LEU A 148 6.33 0.94 11.29
C LEU A 148 4.83 1.14 11.04
N ASP A 149 4.42 2.29 10.51
CA ASP A 149 3.02 2.67 10.29
C ASP A 149 2.29 1.71 9.34
N ASP A 150 2.93 1.27 8.26
CA ASP A 150 2.38 0.29 7.32
C ASP A 150 1.90 -0.99 8.04
N PHE A 151 2.75 -1.53 8.93
CA PHE A 151 2.41 -2.73 9.67
C PHE A 151 1.43 -2.44 10.81
N MET A 152 1.55 -1.28 11.47
CA MET A 152 0.61 -0.84 12.50
C MET A 152 -0.82 -0.75 11.94
N LYS A 153 -1.00 -0.16 10.76
CA LYS A 153 -2.28 -0.07 10.07
C LYS A 153 -2.85 -1.46 9.74
N THR A 154 -1.99 -2.37 9.27
CA THR A 154 -2.36 -3.78 9.06
C THR A 154 -2.92 -4.40 10.35
N LEU A 155 -2.30 -4.15 11.51
CA LEU A 155 -2.75 -4.67 12.81
C LEU A 155 -4.04 -4.02 13.32
N GLN A 156 -4.31 -2.75 12.97
CA GLN A 156 -5.54 -2.02 13.32
C GLN A 156 -6.74 -2.53 12.52
N GLU A 157 -6.54 -2.78 11.23
CA GLU A 157 -7.55 -3.35 10.33
C GLU A 157 -7.84 -4.82 10.66
N ASN A 158 -6.87 -5.53 11.25
CA ASN A 158 -6.97 -6.95 11.57
C ASN A 158 -6.79 -7.20 13.07
N LYS A 159 -7.81 -6.85 13.85
CA LYS A 159 -7.76 -6.82 15.33
C LYS A 159 -7.52 -8.17 16.02
N ASN A 160 -7.83 -9.29 15.36
CA ASN A 160 -7.73 -10.62 15.96
C ASN A 160 -6.36 -11.27 15.74
N ILE A 161 -5.50 -10.66 14.92
CA ILE A 161 -4.21 -11.25 14.55
C ILE A 161 -3.26 -11.27 15.74
N LYS A 162 -2.67 -12.44 15.98
CA LYS A 162 -1.47 -12.59 16.82
C LYS A 162 -0.25 -12.76 15.93
N PHE A 163 0.84 -12.12 16.29
CA PHE A 163 2.07 -12.14 15.51
C PHE A 163 3.30 -12.23 16.41
N LYS A 164 4.39 -12.64 15.78
CA LYS A 164 5.71 -12.81 16.36
C LYS A 164 6.70 -11.87 15.72
N ILE A 165 7.45 -11.17 16.55
CA ILE A 165 8.56 -10.32 16.10
C ILE A 165 9.82 -11.17 16.06
N VAL A 166 10.34 -11.41 14.86
CA VAL A 166 11.62 -12.08 14.64
C VAL A 166 12.65 -11.04 14.26
N ALA A 167 13.75 -10.95 15.02
CA ALA A 167 14.86 -10.04 14.73
C ALA A 167 16.17 -10.82 14.60
N TYR A 168 16.88 -10.59 13.50
CA TYR A 168 18.18 -11.20 13.24
C TYR A 168 19.35 -10.33 13.70
N ALA A 169 20.51 -10.95 13.87
CA ALA A 169 21.75 -10.29 14.22
C ALA A 169 22.38 -9.56 13.03
N ASP A 170 23.25 -8.59 13.32
CA ASP A 170 23.92 -7.77 12.29
C ASP A 170 25.15 -8.46 11.68
N ASN A 171 25.67 -9.53 12.27
CA ASN A 171 26.87 -10.21 11.80
C ASN A 171 26.96 -11.64 12.34
N ASN A 172 27.89 -12.43 11.80
CA ASN A 172 28.17 -13.80 12.24
C ASN A 172 29.25 -13.85 13.34
N GLY A 173 29.34 -12.81 14.17
CA GLY A 173 30.27 -12.74 15.29
C GLY A 173 29.79 -13.56 16.50
N ASP A 174 30.07 -13.06 17.69
CA ASP A 174 29.75 -13.74 18.94
C ASP A 174 28.23 -13.95 19.11
N GLU A 175 27.81 -15.21 19.26
CA GLU A 175 26.41 -15.60 19.36
C GLU A 175 25.71 -15.00 20.58
N VAL A 176 26.40 -14.87 21.72
CA VAL A 176 25.83 -14.31 22.96
C VAL A 176 25.56 -12.81 22.79
N ILE A 177 26.50 -12.09 22.18
CA ILE A 177 26.32 -10.66 21.86
C ILE A 177 25.17 -10.47 20.87
N ASN A 178 25.10 -11.33 19.86
CA ASN A 178 24.07 -11.30 18.82
C ASN A 178 22.67 -11.62 19.36
N GLU A 179 22.56 -12.61 20.24
CA GLU A 179 21.32 -12.96 20.92
C GLU A 179 20.86 -11.79 21.82
N ALA A 180 21.77 -11.18 22.58
CA ALA A 180 21.44 -10.02 23.41
C ALA A 180 20.95 -8.84 22.55
N LEU A 181 21.60 -8.56 21.42
CA LEU A 181 21.22 -7.50 20.48
C LEU A 181 19.83 -7.75 19.88
N SER A 182 19.60 -8.94 19.33
CA SER A 182 18.32 -9.30 18.70
C SER A 182 17.18 -9.32 19.72
N LYS A 183 17.41 -9.85 20.93
CA LYS A 183 16.44 -9.83 22.04
C LYS A 183 16.06 -8.42 22.45
N ALA A 184 17.03 -7.53 22.59
CA ALA A 184 16.77 -6.14 22.91
C ALA A 184 16.00 -5.40 21.79
N ARG A 185 16.26 -5.72 20.52
CA ARG A 185 15.50 -5.18 19.37
C ARG A 185 14.06 -5.69 19.32
N CYS A 186 13.86 -6.99 19.52
CA CYS A 186 12.52 -7.57 19.69
C CYS A 186 11.76 -6.86 20.80
N LYS A 187 12.39 -6.63 21.95
CA LYS A 187 11.78 -5.88 23.07
C LYS A 187 11.43 -4.45 22.68
N ALA A 188 12.33 -3.72 22.00
CA ALA A 188 12.06 -2.35 21.59
C ALA A 188 10.85 -2.24 20.65
N LEU A 189 10.70 -3.19 19.72
CA LEU A 189 9.52 -3.27 18.84
C LEU A 189 8.26 -3.68 19.60
N TYR A 190 8.35 -4.67 20.48
CA TYR A 190 7.25 -5.08 21.36
C TYR A 190 6.73 -3.88 22.15
N ASP A 191 7.62 -3.17 22.86
CA ASP A 191 7.27 -1.99 23.65
C ASP A 191 6.64 -0.90 22.77
N TYR A 192 7.16 -0.69 21.55
CA TYR A 192 6.59 0.25 20.59
C TYR A 192 5.15 -0.11 20.22
N PHE A 193 4.87 -1.34 19.79
CA PHE A 193 3.51 -1.72 19.38
C PHE A 193 2.52 -1.69 20.54
N VAL A 194 2.96 -2.10 21.73
CA VAL A 194 2.14 -1.96 22.96
C VAL A 194 1.83 -0.50 23.25
N SER A 195 2.82 0.40 23.12
CA SER A 195 2.61 1.84 23.30
C SER A 195 1.65 2.45 22.28
N LYS A 196 1.49 1.80 21.12
CA LYS A 196 0.54 2.16 20.05
C LYS A 196 -0.83 1.47 20.20
N GLY A 197 -1.07 0.79 21.32
CA GLY A 197 -2.37 0.21 21.66
C GLY A 197 -2.58 -1.23 21.17
N ILE A 198 -1.54 -1.93 20.70
CA ILE A 198 -1.63 -3.37 20.45
C ILE A 198 -1.59 -4.12 21.77
N SER A 199 -2.57 -5.00 21.99
CA SER A 199 -2.62 -5.82 23.20
C SER A 199 -1.42 -6.75 23.29
N GLN A 200 -0.87 -6.88 24.51
CA GLN A 200 0.33 -7.67 24.80
C GLN A 200 0.18 -9.15 24.40
N ASP A 201 -1.01 -9.72 24.56
CA ASP A 201 -1.32 -11.12 24.21
C ASP A 201 -1.30 -11.41 22.70
N ARG A 202 -1.24 -10.35 21.87
CA ARG A 202 -1.13 -10.45 20.41
C ARG A 202 0.32 -10.49 19.93
N ILE A 203 1.30 -10.25 20.81
CA ILE A 203 2.70 -10.09 20.41
C ILE A 203 3.57 -11.13 21.12
N SER A 204 4.27 -11.94 20.34
CA SER A 204 5.37 -12.78 20.81
C SER A 204 6.71 -12.31 20.21
N THR A 205 7.83 -12.79 20.73
CA THR A 205 9.16 -12.42 20.23
C THR A 205 10.03 -13.66 20.06
N GLU A 206 10.86 -13.65 19.02
CA GLU A 206 11.81 -14.71 18.72
C GLU A 206 13.12 -14.09 18.22
N PRO A 207 14.06 -13.77 19.13
CA PRO A 207 15.37 -13.29 18.75
C PRO A 207 16.18 -14.38 18.04
N LYS A 208 16.97 -13.99 17.04
CA LYS A 208 17.90 -14.87 16.33
C LYS A 208 19.33 -14.40 16.57
N ASN A 209 20.17 -15.32 17.04
CA ASN A 209 21.60 -15.12 17.25
C ASN A 209 22.43 -15.18 15.95
N SER A 210 21.82 -15.61 14.84
CA SER A 210 22.42 -15.65 13.51
C SER A 210 22.04 -14.44 12.67
N THR A 211 22.77 -14.24 11.58
CA THR A 211 22.31 -13.37 10.50
C THR A 211 21.14 -14.00 9.76
N ASP A 212 20.41 -13.18 9.00
CA ASP A 212 19.25 -13.64 8.25
C ASP A 212 19.67 -14.49 7.04
N PRO A 213 19.25 -15.76 6.94
CA PRO A 213 19.56 -16.61 5.79
C PRO A 213 18.88 -16.14 4.48
N LYS A 214 17.75 -15.42 4.56
CA LYS A 214 17.02 -14.90 3.39
C LYS A 214 17.61 -13.60 2.86
N ASN A 215 18.23 -12.83 3.75
CA ASN A 215 18.95 -11.61 3.42
C ASN A 215 20.31 -11.61 4.14
N PRO A 216 21.28 -12.42 3.69
CA PRO A 216 22.56 -12.55 4.36
C PRO A 216 23.41 -11.27 4.18
N PRO A 217 24.39 -11.03 5.09
CA PRO A 217 25.36 -9.97 4.90
C PRO A 217 26.06 -10.11 3.54
N PRO A 218 26.34 -8.98 2.86
CA PRO A 218 27.07 -9.00 1.58
C PRO A 218 28.45 -9.63 1.77
N LYS A 219 28.87 -10.46 0.81
CA LYS A 219 30.21 -11.07 0.81
C LYS A 219 31.33 -10.04 0.58
N GLU A 220 31.02 -8.99 -0.18
CA GLU A 220 31.97 -7.92 -0.53
C GLU A 220 31.77 -6.67 0.32
N LYS A 221 32.84 -5.89 0.50
CA LYS A 221 32.78 -4.61 1.20
C LYS A 221 31.86 -3.66 0.43
N ARG A 222 30.82 -3.17 1.09
CA ARG A 222 29.96 -2.12 0.53
C ARG A 222 30.65 -0.75 0.61
N ALA A 223 30.14 0.19 -0.17
CA ALA A 223 30.50 1.61 -0.06
C ALA A 223 30.49 2.08 1.40
N LYS A 224 31.44 2.96 1.75
CA LYS A 224 31.62 3.49 3.10
C LYS A 224 30.28 4.00 3.66
N GLY A 225 29.91 3.52 4.85
CA GLY A 225 28.65 3.87 5.51
C GLY A 225 27.48 2.91 5.28
N LYS A 226 27.53 2.02 4.28
CA LYS A 226 26.50 0.98 4.08
C LYS A 226 26.82 -0.27 4.89
N ARG A 227 26.38 -0.30 6.14
CA ARG A 227 26.47 -1.47 7.01
C ARG A 227 25.23 -2.35 6.87
N TYR A 228 25.43 -3.66 6.97
CA TYR A 228 24.33 -4.60 7.10
C TYR A 228 23.66 -4.42 8.47
N ILE A 229 22.34 -4.55 8.49
CA ILE A 229 21.52 -4.53 9.69
C ILE A 229 20.65 -5.78 9.59
N GLY A 230 20.63 -6.59 10.64
CA GLY A 230 19.82 -7.78 10.73
C GLY A 230 18.36 -7.46 10.47
N SER A 231 17.73 -8.28 9.64
CA SER A 231 16.35 -8.07 9.21
C SER A 231 15.36 -8.32 10.35
N VAL A 232 14.19 -7.68 10.24
CA VAL A 232 13.06 -7.85 11.15
C VAL A 232 11.88 -8.37 10.33
N TYR A 233 11.21 -9.38 10.88
CA TYR A 233 10.01 -9.96 10.32
C TYR A 233 8.89 -9.97 11.35
N TYR A 234 7.66 -9.78 10.87
CA TYR A 234 6.45 -10.00 11.63
C TYR A 234 5.77 -11.25 11.09
N VAL A 235 5.80 -12.33 11.87
CA VAL A 235 5.28 -13.63 11.47
C VAL A 235 3.90 -13.82 12.09
N ILE A 236 2.89 -14.08 11.27
CA ILE A 236 1.52 -14.24 11.78
C ILE A 236 1.37 -15.61 12.43
N ASP A 237 1.06 -15.66 13.72
CA ASP A 237 0.91 -16.91 14.47
C ASP A 237 -0.54 -17.40 14.47
N GLN A 238 -1.51 -16.47 14.48
CA GLN A 238 -2.94 -16.77 14.60
C GLN A 238 -3.82 -15.64 14.05
N PHE A 239 -5.07 -16.00 13.71
CA PHE A 239 -6.18 -15.08 13.38
C PHE A 239 -7.27 -15.12 14.44
#